data_AF-A0A2V5ZS55-F1
#
_entry.id   AF-A0A2V5ZS55-F1
#
_cell.length_a   1.000
_cell.length_b   1.000
_cell.length_c   1.000
_cell.angle_alpha   90.00
_cell.angle_beta   90.00
_cell.angle_gamma   90.00
#
_symmetry.space_group_name_H-M   'P 1'
#
loop_
_entity.id
_entity.type
_entity.pdbx_description
1 polymer ?
#
loop_
_entity_poly.entity_id
_entity_poly.type
_entity_poly.pdbx_seq_one_letter_code
_entity_poly.pdbx_strand_id
1 'polypeptide(L)'
;MFADLEYARLKRSFEYFVEHYTPADLITPGSHPVKQLESDEPSRMSRARRALTMAIADLVDGTQDFCRERVSEIDRDLQKSDAYTLSFLREHFTRRRDKI
;
A
#
# COMPACT_ATOMS: atom_id res chain seq x y z
N MET A 1 -15.70 3.64 4.74
CA MET A 1 -15.01 3.15 5.96
C MET A 1 -13.97 2.11 5.55
N PHE A 2 -12.67 2.42 5.67
CA PHE A 2 -11.58 1.44 5.51
C PHE A 2 -11.33 0.67 6.82
N ALA A 3 -12.36 0.58 7.67
CA ALA A 3 -12.25 0.14 9.06
C ALA A 3 -11.90 -1.35 9.19
N ASP A 4 -12.29 -2.16 8.20
CA ASP A 4 -12.23 -3.63 8.31
C ASP A 4 -10.93 -4.25 7.80
N LEU A 5 -10.08 -3.50 7.09
CA LEU A 5 -8.78 -4.00 6.65
C LEU A 5 -7.78 -3.97 7.81
N GLU A 6 -6.98 -5.02 7.95
CA GLU A 6 -5.95 -5.09 8.98
C GLU A 6 -4.81 -4.14 8.66
N TYR A 7 -4.52 -3.24 9.60
CA TYR A 7 -3.50 -2.20 9.41
C TYR A 7 -2.10 -2.81 9.16
N ALA A 8 -1.74 -3.84 9.92
CA ALA A 8 -0.45 -4.52 9.78
C ALA A 8 -0.25 -5.11 8.38
N ARG A 9 -1.29 -5.79 7.84
CA ARG A 9 -1.24 -6.38 6.51
C ARG A 9 -1.18 -5.32 5.41
N LEU A 10 -1.90 -4.20 5.57
CA LEU A 10 -1.78 -3.05 4.68
C LEU A 10 -0.39 -2.42 4.71
N LYS A 11 0.22 -2.31 5.89
CA LYS A 11 1.56 -1.75 6.05
C LYS A 11 2.60 -2.63 5.34
N ARG A 12 2.52 -3.95 5.49
CA ARG A 12 3.40 -4.89 4.76
C ARG A 12 3.24 -4.79 3.23
N SER A 13 2.01 -4.65 2.74
CA SER A 13 1.79 -4.41 1.31
C SER A 13 2.46 -3.12 0.86
N PHE A 14 2.30 -2.04 1.64
CA PHE A 14 2.91 -0.75 1.33
C PHE A 14 4.44 -0.81 1.34
N GLU A 15 5.03 -1.45 2.34
CA GLU A 15 6.48 -1.70 2.43
C GLU A 15 7.01 -2.41 1.19
N TYR A 16 6.36 -3.50 0.77
CA TYR A 16 6.73 -4.24 -0.45
C TYR A 16 6.76 -3.32 -1.66
N PHE A 17 5.72 -2.50 -1.85
CA PHE A 17 5.68 -1.64 -3.02
C PHE A 17 6.69 -0.49 -2.97
N VAL A 18 6.94 0.08 -1.78
CA VAL A 18 7.98 1.10 -1.63
C VAL A 18 9.35 0.52 -1.97
N GLU A 19 9.65 -0.69 -1.53
CA GLU A 19 10.92 -1.36 -1.82
C GLU A 19 11.10 -1.67 -3.32
N HIS A 20 10.02 -2.06 -4.01
CA HIS A 20 10.12 -2.58 -5.38
C HIS A 20 9.80 -1.56 -6.48
N TYR A 21 9.09 -0.47 -6.15
CA TYR A 21 8.56 0.46 -7.15
C TYR A 21 8.79 1.94 -6.83
N THR A 22 9.23 2.30 -5.62
CA THR A 22 9.66 3.68 -5.36
C THR A 22 11.11 3.84 -5.78
N PRO A 23 11.43 4.76 -6.71
CA PRO A 23 12.80 5.08 -7.08
C PRO A 23 13.63 5.42 -5.84
N ALA A 24 14.82 4.83 -5.71
CA ALA A 24 15.73 5.06 -4.58
C ALA A 24 16.05 6.56 -4.38
N ASP A 25 16.06 7.34 -5.47
CA ASP A 25 16.32 8.78 -5.45
C ASP A 25 15.19 9.60 -4.77
N LEU A 26 14.00 9.02 -4.64
CA LEU A 26 12.86 9.61 -3.92
C LEU A 26 12.82 9.20 -2.44
N ILE A 27 13.70 8.27 -2.03
CA ILE A 27 13.82 7.78 -0.66
C ILE A 27 14.96 8.54 0.03
N THR A 28 14.71 9.77 0.49
CA THR A 28 15.65 10.40 1.43
C THR A 28 15.49 9.80 2.83
N PRO A 29 16.55 9.70 3.65
CA PRO A 29 16.50 9.04 4.96
C PRO A 29 15.43 9.57 5.92
N GLY A 30 14.97 10.82 5.73
CA GLY A 30 13.88 11.45 6.48
C GLY A 30 12.53 11.52 5.75
N SER A 31 12.45 11.13 4.47
CA SER A 31 11.21 11.09 3.68
C SER A 31 10.75 9.67 3.35
N HIS A 32 11.37 8.65 3.94
CA HIS A 32 10.97 7.26 3.69
C HIS A 32 9.49 7.10 4.09
N PRO A 33 8.57 6.80 3.16
CA PRO A 33 7.14 6.86 3.42
C PRO A 33 6.69 5.98 4.60
N VAL A 34 7.35 4.82 4.76
CA VAL A 34 7.18 3.90 5.89
C VAL A 34 7.61 4.53 7.23
N LYS A 35 8.75 5.23 7.29
CA LYS A 35 9.23 5.87 8.52
C LYS A 35 8.37 7.05 8.94
N GLN A 36 7.78 7.75 7.96
CA GLN A 36 6.83 8.82 8.24
C GLN A 36 5.52 8.28 8.83
N LEU A 37 5.03 7.14 8.32
CA LEU A 37 3.89 6.42 8.91
C LEU A 37 4.19 5.99 10.35
N GLU A 38 5.35 5.39 10.60
CA GLU A 38 5.77 4.93 11.93
C GLU A 38 5.91 6.05 12.95
N SER A 39 6.30 7.24 12.52
CA SER A 39 6.42 8.43 13.39
C SER A 39 5.04 8.96 13.83
N ASP A 40 4.00 8.76 13.00
CA ASP A 40 2.64 9.22 13.27
C ASP A 40 1.80 8.20 14.08
N GLU A 41 2.18 6.92 14.08
CA GLU A 41 1.51 5.81 14.79
C GLU A 41 1.30 6.06 16.30
N PRO A 42 2.27 6.55 17.09
CA PRO A 42 2.15 6.66 18.55
C PRO A 42 1.17 7.75 18.99
N SER A 43 0.98 8.78 18.17
CA SER A 43 0.20 9.97 18.54
C SER A 43 -1.19 10.00 17.90
N ARG A 44 -1.34 9.45 16.68
CA ARG A 44 -2.56 9.57 15.88
C ARG A 44 -2.77 8.37 14.93
N MET A 45 -3.05 7.19 15.48
CA MET A 45 -3.32 5.97 14.71
C MET A 45 -4.39 6.12 13.61
N SER A 46 -5.44 6.92 13.86
CA SER A 46 -6.48 7.20 12.86
C SER A 46 -5.94 7.99 11.65
N ARG A 47 -4.99 8.90 11.88
CA ARG A 47 -4.29 9.67 10.84
C ARG A 47 -3.32 8.77 10.08
N ALA A 48 -2.52 7.97 10.78
CA ALA A 48 -1.59 7.02 10.16
C ALA A 48 -2.33 6.03 9.24
N ARG A 49 -3.43 5.44 9.74
CA ARG A 49 -4.30 4.57 8.93
C ARG A 49 -4.85 5.27 7.69
N ARG A 50 -5.34 6.51 7.82
CA ARG A 50 -5.85 7.28 6.68
C ARG A 50 -4.74 7.56 5.66
N ALA A 51 -3.55 7.96 6.10
CA ALA A 51 -2.40 8.20 5.23
C ALA A 51 -1.99 6.93 4.47
N LEU A 52 -1.84 5.81 5.17
CA LEU A 52 -1.52 4.51 4.58
C LEU A 52 -2.57 4.09 3.53
N THR A 53 -3.84 4.31 3.84
CA THR A 53 -4.95 3.98 2.92
C THR A 53 -4.88 4.79 1.63
N MET A 54 -4.60 6.10 1.71
CA MET A 54 -4.46 6.94 0.51
C MET A 54 -3.23 6.53 -0.29
N ALA A 55 -2.10 6.28 0.37
CA ALA A 55 -0.88 5.86 -0.30
C ALA A 55 -1.04 4.52 -1.04
N ILE A 56 -1.76 3.56 -0.44
CA ILE A 56 -2.12 2.29 -1.10
C ILE A 56 -3.02 2.54 -2.32
N ALA A 57 -3.98 3.47 -2.23
CA ALA A 57 -4.86 3.80 -3.35
C ALA A 57 -4.08 4.37 -4.54
N ASP A 58 -3.20 5.34 -4.28
CA ASP A 58 -2.34 5.95 -5.32
C ASP A 58 -1.44 4.91 -5.99
N LEU A 59 -0.94 3.97 -5.20
CA LEU A 59 -0.09 2.89 -5.70
C LEU A 59 -0.88 1.88 -6.54
N VAL A 60 -2.07 1.50 -6.09
CA VAL A 60 -2.99 0.67 -6.87
C VAL A 60 -3.29 1.32 -8.21
N ASP A 61 -3.51 2.63 -8.25
CA ASP A 61 -3.73 3.38 -9.48
C ASP A 61 -2.49 3.37 -10.39
N GLY A 62 -1.29 3.54 -9.82
CA GLY A 62 -0.02 3.49 -10.54
C GLY A 62 0.38 2.12 -11.07
N THR A 63 -0.39 1.06 -10.78
CA THR A 63 -0.11 -0.30 -11.30
C THR A 63 -1.17 -0.79 -12.28
N GLN A 64 -2.24 -0.05 -12.56
CA GLN A 64 -3.39 -0.54 -13.36
C GLN A 64 -3.01 -1.08 -14.75
N ASP A 65 -1.90 -0.60 -15.30
CA ASP A 65 -1.32 -1.02 -16.58
C ASP A 65 -0.54 -2.35 -16.52
N PHE A 66 -0.25 -2.88 -15.34
CA PHE A 66 0.47 -4.14 -15.19
C PHE A 66 -0.32 -5.31 -15.79
N CYS A 67 0.36 -6.11 -16.61
CA CYS A 67 -0.20 -7.33 -17.17
C CYS A 67 -0.48 -8.39 -16.09
N ARG A 68 -1.29 -9.39 -16.46
CA ARG A 68 -1.75 -10.44 -15.55
C ARG A 68 -0.58 -11.25 -14.97
N GLU A 69 0.42 -11.55 -15.77
CA GLU A 69 1.61 -12.30 -15.36
C GLU A 69 2.36 -11.54 -14.27
N ARG A 70 2.56 -10.23 -14.47
CA ARG A 70 3.23 -9.36 -13.51
C ARG A 70 2.45 -9.24 -12.21
N VAL A 71 1.13 -9.08 -12.29
CA VAL A 71 0.27 -9.06 -11.08
C VAL A 71 0.35 -10.38 -10.32
N SER A 72 0.39 -11.52 -11.03
CA SER A 72 0.51 -12.84 -10.39
C SER A 72 1.87 -13.08 -9.73
N GLU A 73 2.96 -12.48 -10.23
CA GLU A 73 4.27 -12.49 -9.56
C GLU A 73 4.19 -11.72 -8.24
N ILE A 74 3.70 -10.48 -8.31
CA ILE A 74 3.56 -9.60 -7.14
C ILE A 74 2.66 -10.23 -6.07
N ASP A 75 1.53 -10.81 -6.46
CA ASP A 75 0.62 -11.47 -5.53
C ASP A 75 1.27 -12.64 -4.80
N ARG A 76 2.10 -13.43 -5.49
CA ARG A 76 2.83 -14.54 -4.86
C ARG A 76 3.85 -14.03 -3.84
N ASP A 77 4.51 -12.91 -4.12
CA ASP A 77 5.49 -12.35 -3.18
C ASP A 77 4.82 -11.73 -1.96
N LEU A 78 3.73 -10.98 -2.16
CA LEU A 78 2.91 -10.42 -1.08
C LEU A 78 2.29 -11.51 -0.19
N GLN A 79 1.93 -12.66 -0.76
CA GLN A 79 1.43 -13.80 0.01
C GLN A 79 2.50 -14.39 0.95
N LYS A 80 3.77 -14.45 0.51
CA LYS A 80 4.87 -14.97 1.35
C LYS A 80 5.11 -14.12 2.60
N SER A 81 4.78 -12.83 2.55
CA SER A 81 4.95 -11.88 3.66
C SER A 81 3.66 -11.66 4.47
N ASP A 82 2.60 -12.46 4.26
CA ASP A 82 1.30 -12.28 4.91
C ASP A 82 0.73 -10.85 4.72
N ALA A 83 0.94 -10.29 3.53
CA ALA A 83 0.41 -9.00 3.13
C ALA A 83 -0.94 -9.16 2.41
N TYR A 84 -1.61 -8.04 2.09
CA TYR A 84 -2.68 -8.07 1.09
C TYR A 84 -2.09 -8.11 -0.31
N THR A 85 -2.66 -8.94 -1.18
CA THR A 85 -2.22 -9.08 -2.57
C THR A 85 -2.62 -7.87 -3.42
N LEU A 86 -1.90 -7.60 -4.51
CA LEU A 86 -2.22 -6.51 -5.42
C LEU A 86 -3.61 -6.70 -6.03
N SER A 87 -3.97 -7.93 -6.42
CA SER A 87 -5.32 -8.22 -6.91
C SER A 87 -6.41 -7.88 -5.90
N PHE A 88 -6.21 -8.23 -4.62
CA PHE A 88 -7.15 -7.92 -3.55
C PHE A 88 -7.28 -6.41 -3.33
N LEU A 89 -6.15 -5.70 -3.34
CA LEU A 89 -6.09 -4.26 -3.17
C LEU A 89 -6.78 -3.52 -4.33
N ARG A 90 -6.57 -3.96 -5.58
CA ARG A 90 -7.33 -3.42 -6.74
C ARG A 90 -8.82 -3.55 -6.55
N GLU A 91 -9.31 -4.73 -6.17
CA GLU A 91 -10.75 -4.92 -5.97
C GLU A 91 -11.32 -4.01 -4.88
N HIS A 92 -10.56 -3.78 -3.79
CA HIS A 92 -11.01 -3.00 -2.64
C HIS A 92 -10.92 -1.49 -2.83
N PHE A 93 -9.92 -1.01 -3.58
CA PHE A 93 -9.61 0.41 -3.72
C PHE A 93 -10.13 1.00 -5.03
N THR A 94 -10.15 0.24 -6.13
CA THR A 94 -10.69 0.72 -7.43
C THR A 94 -12.21 0.90 -7.37
N ARG A 95 -12.96 -0.04 -6.76
CA ARG A 95 -14.44 0.04 -6.63
C ARG A 95 -14.96 1.19 -5.77
N ARG A 96 -14.09 1.84 -4.99
CA ARG A 96 -14.47 2.93 -4.09
C ARG A 96 -14.21 4.32 -4.68
N ARG A 97 -13.51 4.39 -5.81
CA ARG A 97 -13.28 5.63 -6.56
C ARG A 97 -14.51 6.08 -7.35
N ASP A 98 -15.36 5.14 -7.79
CA ASP A 98 -16.65 5.43 -8.46
C ASP A 98 -17.74 6.00 -7.53
N LYS A 99 -17.43 6.26 -6.26
CA LYS A 99 -18.39 6.74 -5.25
C LYS A 99 -17.98 8.06 -4.60
N ILE A 100 -17.04 8.79 -5.19
CA ILE A 100 -16.63 10.15 -4.76
C ILE A 100 -17.08 11.16 -5.80
#